data_AF-A0A819S1L7-F1
#
_entry.id   AF-A0A819S1L7-F1
#
_cell.length_a   1.000
_cell.length_b   1.000
_cell.length_c   1.000
_cell.angle_alpha   90.00
_cell.angle_beta   90.00
_cell.angle_gamma   90.00
#
_symmetry.space_group_name_H-M   'P 1'
#
loop_
_entity.id
_entity.type
_entity.pdbx_description
1 polymer ?
#
loop_
_entity_poly.entity_id
_entity_poly.type
_entity_poly.pdbx_seq_one_letter_code
_entity_poly.pdbx_strand_id
1 'polypeptide(L)'
;MLLVKSQLIDKRKRFFFILPFGIAFLIACIGTYSRFLALPSTSLRKAEDPTYLTAAVWTVHFGYDNNARPSLDRVASVLADTIHYLLPSPEGELAPAILATIQTASKLIYIIIVHMGNDRDDLDRKLQEIKKIFIFYFSTNPLVFLGYITSEPFSRDYRRLTSVAKDIDPTDKDRWCQYILYKNLIHIGYARITHGSLTDTEIQMATFKIRTSEKFDDHSILVTDPSVVTEQSVLFNSKGHDYLNTHRFHMNTPKYFLAREHQTN
;
A
#
# COMPACT_ATOMS: atom_id res chain seq x y z
N MET A 1 21.69 -88.10 -19.81
CA MET A 1 22.52 -86.93 -19.50
C MET A 1 22.04 -85.73 -20.32
N LEU A 2 21.04 -84.98 -19.85
CA LEU A 2 20.59 -83.68 -20.40
C LEU A 2 19.37 -83.22 -19.59
N LEU A 3 19.54 -82.33 -18.58
CA LEU A 3 18.47 -81.49 -18.01
C LEU A 3 18.94 -80.56 -16.85
N VAL A 4 20.09 -79.87 -16.98
CA VAL A 4 20.52 -78.86 -15.97
C VAL A 4 20.96 -77.51 -16.58
N LYS A 5 20.98 -77.35 -17.92
CA LYS A 5 21.49 -76.11 -18.55
C LYS A 5 20.46 -74.99 -18.80
N SER A 6 19.16 -75.17 -18.55
CA SER A 6 18.15 -74.16 -18.95
C SER A 6 17.85 -73.04 -17.94
N GLN A 7 18.18 -73.20 -16.65
CA GLN A 7 17.82 -72.23 -15.60
C GLN A 7 18.85 -71.09 -15.40
N LEU A 8 20.12 -71.29 -15.77
CA LEU A 8 21.19 -70.30 -15.57
C LEU A 8 21.25 -69.23 -16.69
N ILE A 9 20.73 -69.54 -17.88
CA ILE A 9 20.71 -68.63 -19.04
C ILE A 9 19.62 -67.54 -18.87
N ASP A 10 18.54 -67.83 -18.14
CA ASP A 10 17.42 -66.90 -17.91
C ASP A 10 17.80 -65.76 -16.93
N LYS A 11 18.54 -66.07 -15.85
CA LYS A 11 18.98 -65.04 -14.89
C LYS A 11 19.95 -64.01 -15.48
N ARG A 12 20.90 -64.44 -16.33
CA ARG A 12 21.83 -63.52 -17.01
C ARG A 12 21.09 -62.62 -17.99
N LYS A 13 20.16 -63.16 -18.78
CA LYS A 13 19.34 -62.37 -19.71
C LYS A 13 18.48 -61.35 -18.97
N ARG A 14 17.81 -61.75 -17.88
CA ARG A 14 17.06 -60.83 -17.01
C ARG A 14 17.95 -59.73 -16.42
N PHE A 15 19.17 -60.05 -16.01
CA PHE A 15 20.12 -59.05 -15.53
C PHE A 15 20.46 -58.01 -16.61
N PHE A 16 20.74 -58.44 -17.85
CA PHE A 16 20.99 -57.52 -18.97
C PHE A 16 19.74 -56.72 -19.39
N PHE A 17 18.53 -57.24 -19.16
CA PHE A 17 17.29 -56.50 -19.39
C PHE A 17 16.96 -55.50 -18.28
N ILE A 18 17.29 -55.77 -17.01
CA ILE A 18 16.95 -54.90 -15.85
C ILE A 18 18.03 -53.83 -15.59
N LEU A 19 19.30 -54.15 -15.85
CA LEU A 19 20.44 -53.24 -15.65
C LEU A 19 20.27 -51.86 -16.32
N PRO A 20 19.84 -51.74 -17.59
CA PRO A 20 19.65 -50.42 -18.20
C PRO A 20 18.55 -49.59 -17.53
N PHE A 21 17.48 -50.22 -17.03
CA PHE A 21 16.44 -49.51 -16.28
C PHE A 21 16.94 -49.04 -14.90
N GLY A 22 17.76 -49.86 -14.23
CA GLY A 22 18.41 -49.47 -12.97
C GLY A 22 19.36 -48.29 -13.14
N ILE A 23 20.15 -48.28 -14.22
CA ILE A 23 21.04 -47.16 -14.55
C ILE A 23 20.24 -45.90 -14.90
N ALA A 24 19.18 -46.03 -15.70
CA ALA A 24 18.31 -44.90 -16.04
C ALA A 24 17.64 -44.30 -14.80
N PHE A 25 17.21 -45.13 -13.85
CA PHE A 25 16.64 -44.68 -12.57
C PHE A 25 17.68 -43.93 -11.73
N LEU A 26 18.90 -44.43 -11.63
CA LEU A 26 20.00 -43.75 -10.93
C LEU A 26 20.34 -42.39 -11.56
N ILE A 27 20.40 -42.30 -12.89
CA ILE A 27 20.63 -41.04 -13.60
C ILE A 27 19.48 -40.05 -13.33
N ALA A 28 18.23 -40.52 -13.32
CA ALA A 28 17.07 -39.69 -12.99
C ALA A 28 17.12 -39.18 -11.54
N CYS A 29 17.51 -40.02 -10.58
CA CYS A 29 17.70 -39.63 -9.18
C CYS A 29 18.82 -38.60 -9.04
N ILE A 30 19.98 -38.81 -9.69
CA ILE A 30 21.11 -37.87 -9.66
C ILE A 30 20.72 -36.54 -10.32
N GLY A 31 20.01 -36.58 -11.45
CA GLY A 31 19.51 -35.38 -12.13
C GLY A 31 18.50 -34.61 -11.27
N THR A 32 17.60 -35.30 -10.59
CA THR A 32 16.62 -34.70 -9.68
C THR A 32 17.30 -34.13 -8.44
N TYR A 33 18.28 -34.84 -7.87
CA TYR A 33 19.05 -34.37 -6.73
C TYR A 33 19.94 -33.17 -7.08
N SER A 34 20.58 -33.19 -8.25
CA SER A 34 21.37 -32.06 -8.76
C SER A 34 20.47 -30.86 -9.02
N ARG A 35 19.26 -31.06 -9.55
CA ARG A 35 18.26 -29.99 -9.68
C ARG A 35 17.78 -29.49 -8.34
N PHE A 36 17.61 -30.35 -7.34
CA PHE A 36 17.25 -29.96 -5.97
C PHE A 36 18.35 -29.14 -5.29
N LEU A 37 19.61 -29.50 -5.49
CA LEU A 37 20.77 -28.72 -5.02
C LEU A 37 20.99 -27.43 -5.82
N ALA A 38 20.59 -27.41 -7.09
CA ALA A 38 20.63 -26.23 -7.96
C ALA A 38 19.35 -25.39 -7.92
N LEU A 39 18.33 -25.82 -7.14
CA LEU A 39 17.28 -24.89 -6.74
C LEU A 39 18.03 -23.76 -6.04
N PRO A 40 17.89 -22.51 -6.49
CA PRO A 40 18.43 -21.41 -5.71
C PRO A 40 17.87 -21.62 -4.31
N SER A 41 18.75 -21.72 -3.31
CA SER A 41 18.31 -21.49 -1.95
C SER A 41 17.71 -20.09 -2.02
N THR A 42 16.40 -20.02 -2.16
CA THR A 42 15.66 -18.88 -1.69
C THR A 42 15.87 -18.95 -0.19
N SER A 43 17.07 -18.52 0.25
CA SER A 43 17.13 -17.71 1.44
C SER A 43 15.99 -16.74 1.20
N LEU A 44 14.91 -16.91 1.97
CA LEU A 44 13.96 -15.84 2.17
C LEU A 44 14.86 -14.70 2.62
N ARG A 45 15.33 -13.88 1.68
CA ARG A 45 16.02 -12.64 1.99
C ARG A 45 15.00 -11.98 2.88
N LYS A 46 15.30 -11.90 4.17
CA LYS A 46 14.39 -11.32 5.16
C LYS A 46 13.93 -10.03 4.53
N ALA A 47 12.64 -9.96 4.17
CA ALA A 47 12.14 -8.86 3.37
C ALA A 47 12.56 -7.58 4.09
N GLU A 48 13.39 -6.76 3.45
CA GLU A 48 13.81 -5.50 4.05
C GLU A 48 12.57 -4.63 4.21
N ASP A 49 12.52 -3.86 5.30
CA ASP A 49 11.39 -2.97 5.50
C ASP A 49 11.34 -1.96 4.36
N PRO A 50 10.14 -1.68 3.80
CA PRO A 50 10.01 -0.64 2.81
C PRO A 50 10.47 0.69 3.42
N THR A 51 11.28 1.43 2.67
CA THR A 51 11.71 2.77 3.08
C THR A 51 10.58 3.79 2.91
N TYR A 52 9.74 3.59 1.89
CA TYR A 52 8.67 4.51 1.52
C TYR A 52 7.31 3.81 1.47
N LEU A 53 6.28 4.57 1.84
CA LEU A 53 4.87 4.21 1.73
C LEU A 53 4.18 5.31 0.93
N THR A 54 3.55 4.95 -0.19
CA THR A 54 2.67 5.85 -0.92
C THR A 54 1.22 5.44 -0.66
N ALA A 55 0.41 6.39 -0.24
CA ALA A 55 -1.02 6.21 -0.03
C ALA A 55 -1.79 7.18 -0.92
N ALA A 56 -2.90 6.72 -1.48
CA ALA A 56 -3.77 7.54 -2.29
C ALA A 56 -5.23 7.32 -1.88
N VAL A 57 -6.03 8.38 -1.96
CA VAL A 57 -7.48 8.32 -1.80
C VAL A 57 -8.13 8.80 -3.09
N TRP A 58 -9.02 7.98 -3.63
CA TRP A 58 -9.81 8.30 -4.81
C TRP A 58 -11.07 7.44 -4.85
N THR A 59 -12.15 7.99 -5.40
CA THR A 59 -13.38 7.25 -5.69
C THR A 59 -13.15 6.32 -6.88
N VAL A 60 -13.30 5.01 -6.65
CA VAL A 60 -13.16 4.00 -7.71
C VAL A 60 -14.53 3.72 -8.33
N HIS A 61 -14.71 4.12 -9.59
CA HIS A 61 -15.92 3.83 -10.38
C HIS A 61 -15.73 2.61 -11.30
N PHE A 62 -14.52 2.48 -11.87
CA PHE A 62 -14.13 1.38 -12.75
C PHE A 62 -12.74 0.89 -12.33
N GLY A 63 -12.58 -0.42 -12.12
CA GLY A 63 -11.33 -1.01 -11.68
C GLY A 63 -10.67 -1.84 -12.77
N TYR A 64 -10.04 -1.22 -13.77
CA TYR A 64 -9.25 -1.90 -14.79
C TYR A 64 -7.77 -1.53 -14.65
N ASP A 65 -6.86 -2.50 -14.85
CA ASP A 65 -5.42 -2.20 -14.89
C ASP A 65 -4.99 -1.64 -16.26
N ASN A 66 -3.71 -1.27 -16.39
CA ASN A 66 -3.14 -0.73 -17.62
C ASN A 66 -3.24 -1.67 -18.85
N ASN A 67 -3.56 -2.96 -18.63
CA ASN A 67 -3.77 -3.94 -19.69
C ASN A 67 -5.27 -4.25 -19.91
N ALA A 68 -6.15 -3.36 -19.43
CA ALA A 68 -7.60 -3.49 -19.46
C ALA A 68 -8.13 -4.75 -18.75
N ARG A 69 -7.38 -5.33 -17.80
CA ARG A 69 -7.84 -6.47 -17.02
C ARG A 69 -8.65 -5.99 -15.83
N PRO A 70 -9.77 -6.65 -15.47
CA PRO A 70 -10.51 -6.31 -14.27
C PRO A 70 -9.60 -6.50 -13.05
N SER A 71 -9.54 -5.46 -12.22
CA SER A 71 -8.81 -5.45 -10.95
C SER A 71 -9.74 -5.64 -9.75
N LEU A 72 -11.06 -5.72 -9.98
CA LEU A 72 -12.06 -5.89 -8.92
C LEU A 72 -11.80 -7.13 -8.05
N ASP A 73 -11.38 -8.25 -8.64
CA ASP A 73 -11.08 -9.47 -7.88
C ASP A 73 -9.88 -9.28 -6.94
N ARG A 74 -8.84 -8.55 -7.39
CA ARG A 74 -7.68 -8.22 -6.57
C ARG A 74 -8.02 -7.21 -5.47
N VAL A 75 -8.89 -6.26 -5.77
CA VAL A 75 -9.43 -5.34 -4.76
C VAL A 75 -10.23 -6.14 -3.73
N ALA A 76 -11.12 -7.04 -4.16
CA ALA A 76 -11.90 -7.88 -3.27
C ALA A 76 -11.05 -8.79 -2.39
N SER A 77 -9.98 -9.38 -2.94
CA SER A 77 -9.05 -10.20 -2.14
C SER A 77 -8.35 -9.38 -1.06
N VAL A 78 -7.91 -8.16 -1.39
CA VAL A 78 -7.30 -7.27 -0.40
C VAL A 78 -8.33 -6.87 0.67
N LEU A 79 -9.56 -6.54 0.27
CA LEU A 79 -10.63 -6.18 1.22
C LEU A 79 -10.98 -7.34 2.16
N ALA A 80 -10.96 -8.59 1.68
CA ALA A 80 -11.21 -9.77 2.51
C ALA A 80 -10.22 -9.92 3.67
N ASP A 81 -8.99 -9.41 3.50
CA ASP A 81 -7.93 -9.44 4.51
C ASP A 81 -7.91 -8.18 5.41
N THR A 82 -8.97 -7.35 5.36
CA THR A 82 -9.09 -6.13 6.18
C THR A 82 -10.25 -6.20 7.17
N ILE A 83 -10.18 -5.35 8.21
CA ILE A 83 -11.27 -5.25 9.19
C ILE A 83 -12.22 -4.15 8.74
N HIS A 84 -13.51 -4.48 8.66
CA HIS A 84 -14.57 -3.57 8.24
C HIS A 84 -15.45 -3.14 9.41
N TYR A 85 -15.77 -1.86 9.46
CA TYR A 85 -16.72 -1.27 10.39
C TYR A 85 -17.81 -0.53 9.63
N LEU A 86 -19.04 -0.68 10.09
CA LEU A 86 -20.16 0.16 9.70
C LEU A 86 -20.47 1.09 10.86
N LEU A 87 -20.07 2.35 10.74
CA LEU A 87 -20.24 3.31 11.82
C LEU A 87 -21.70 3.79 11.86
N PRO A 88 -22.31 3.86 13.05
CA PRO A 88 -23.72 4.23 13.19
C PRO A 88 -23.98 5.68 12.81
N SER A 89 -25.15 5.91 12.21
CA SER A 89 -25.67 7.22 11.83
C SER A 89 -27.20 7.19 11.97
N PRO A 90 -27.75 7.35 13.18
CA PRO A 90 -29.21 7.33 13.39
C PRO A 90 -29.95 8.42 12.60
N GLU A 91 -29.33 9.57 12.35
CA GLU A 91 -29.99 10.74 11.74
C GLU A 91 -29.55 11.01 10.29
N GLY A 92 -28.60 10.25 9.77
CA GLY A 92 -27.96 10.48 8.49
C GLY A 92 -27.43 9.22 7.82
N GLU A 93 -26.42 9.36 6.97
CA GLU A 93 -25.86 8.25 6.20
C GLU A 93 -24.84 7.43 7.00
N LEU A 94 -25.01 6.10 6.95
CA LEU A 94 -24.05 5.15 7.51
C LEU A 94 -22.65 5.39 6.93
N ALA A 95 -21.65 5.37 7.79
CA ALA A 95 -20.28 5.65 7.41
C ALA A 95 -19.44 4.36 7.41
N PRO A 96 -19.05 3.82 6.24
CA PRO A 96 -18.13 2.69 6.20
C PRO A 96 -16.72 3.10 6.59
N ALA A 97 -16.05 2.22 7.33
CA ALA A 97 -14.65 2.34 7.67
C ALA A 97 -13.92 1.00 7.46
N ILE A 98 -12.70 1.07 6.96
CA ILE A 98 -11.82 -0.06 6.72
C ILE A 98 -10.52 0.18 7.49
N LEU A 99 -10.10 -0.82 8.23
CA LEU A 99 -8.78 -0.88 8.83
C LEU A 99 -7.96 -1.94 8.11
N ALA A 100 -6.97 -1.50 7.37
CA ALA A 100 -5.96 -2.35 6.77
C ALA A 100 -4.66 -2.27 7.58
N THR A 101 -3.97 -3.40 7.69
CA THR A 101 -2.67 -3.48 8.37
C THR A 101 -1.65 -4.02 7.40
N ILE A 102 -0.57 -3.27 7.15
CA ILE A 102 0.58 -3.74 6.38
C ILE A 102 1.63 -4.23 7.37
N GLN A 103 1.95 -5.51 7.30
CA GLN A 103 3.04 -6.09 8.07
C GLN A 103 4.36 -5.94 7.33
N THR A 104 5.31 -5.26 7.96
CA THR A 104 6.71 -5.21 7.52
C THR A 104 7.57 -6.13 8.40
N ALA A 105 8.86 -6.25 8.13
CA ALA A 105 9.76 -7.08 8.93
C ALA A 105 10.02 -6.52 10.34
N SER A 106 9.87 -5.21 10.57
CA SER A 106 10.05 -4.61 11.91
C SER A 106 8.82 -3.95 12.53
N LYS A 107 7.79 -3.59 11.76
CA LYS A 107 6.62 -2.87 12.28
C LYS A 107 5.31 -3.15 11.55
N LEU A 108 4.21 -2.85 12.23
CA LEU A 108 2.90 -2.79 11.61
C LEU A 108 2.61 -1.36 11.18
N ILE A 109 2.09 -1.19 9.97
CA ILE A 109 1.62 0.09 9.46
C ILE A 109 0.10 0.00 9.36
N TYR A 110 -0.59 0.93 9.99
CA TYR A 110 -2.05 0.99 9.96
C TYR A 110 -2.52 1.96 8.89
N ILE A 111 -3.47 1.52 8.07
CA ILE A 111 -4.19 2.35 7.11
C ILE A 111 -5.65 2.33 7.51
N ILE A 112 -6.16 3.49 7.87
CA ILE A 112 -7.58 3.69 8.19
C ILE A 112 -8.21 4.40 7.01
N ILE A 113 -9.23 3.81 6.42
CA ILE A 113 -10.00 4.40 5.32
C ILE A 113 -11.41 4.63 5.84
N VAL A 114 -11.96 5.83 5.68
CA VAL A 114 -13.34 6.13 6.11
C VAL A 114 -14.05 6.97 5.07
N HIS A 115 -15.32 6.64 4.84
CA HIS A 115 -16.25 7.53 4.17
C HIS A 115 -17.33 7.90 5.18
N MET A 116 -17.28 9.12 5.69
CA MET A 116 -18.33 9.65 6.55
C MET A 116 -19.55 10.02 5.70
N GLY A 117 -20.73 9.99 6.30
CA GLY A 117 -21.97 10.40 5.63
C GLY A 117 -21.89 11.85 5.13
N ASN A 118 -22.73 12.19 4.16
CA ASN A 118 -22.83 13.58 3.69
C ASN A 118 -23.53 14.50 4.70
N ASP A 119 -24.39 13.93 5.54
CA ASP A 119 -25.07 14.66 6.60
C ASP A 119 -24.10 15.01 7.74
N ARG A 120 -24.13 16.27 8.15
CA ARG A 120 -23.21 16.85 9.15
C ARG A 120 -23.84 16.85 10.56
N ASP A 121 -24.69 15.87 10.84
CA ASP A 121 -25.37 15.77 12.14
C ASP A 121 -24.39 15.54 13.29
N ASP A 122 -24.60 16.25 14.40
CA ASP A 122 -23.68 16.28 15.53
C ASP A 122 -23.64 14.97 16.31
N LEU A 123 -24.79 14.30 16.43
CA LEU A 123 -24.89 13.00 17.08
C LEU A 123 -24.17 11.96 16.23
N ASP A 124 -24.41 11.96 14.92
CA ASP A 124 -23.75 11.05 13.98
C ASP A 124 -22.23 11.21 14.01
N ARG A 125 -21.71 12.46 13.93
CA ARG A 125 -20.26 12.70 14.02
C ARG A 125 -19.65 12.27 15.35
N LYS A 126 -20.42 12.35 16.43
CA LYS A 126 -20.01 11.86 17.75
C LYS A 126 -20.04 10.34 17.83
N LEU A 127 -21.02 9.67 17.24
CA LEU A 127 -21.11 8.21 17.24
C LEU A 127 -20.09 7.56 16.30
N GLN A 128 -19.76 8.24 15.20
CA GLN A 128 -18.72 7.84 14.26
C GLN A 128 -17.30 8.04 14.81
N GLU A 129 -17.13 8.63 16.01
CA GLU A 129 -15.91 9.00 16.75
C GLU A 129 -14.57 8.35 16.31
N ILE A 130 -14.13 8.65 15.10
CA ILE A 130 -12.92 8.10 14.47
C ILE A 130 -11.69 8.41 15.34
N LYS A 131 -11.71 9.51 16.10
CA LYS A 131 -10.67 9.83 17.08
C LYS A 131 -10.39 8.68 18.06
N LYS A 132 -11.42 7.96 18.51
CA LYS A 132 -11.23 6.78 19.38
C LYS A 132 -10.50 5.67 18.64
N ILE A 133 -10.79 5.46 17.35
CA ILE A 133 -10.06 4.52 16.49
C ILE A 133 -8.59 4.95 16.39
N PHE A 134 -8.31 6.23 16.10
CA PHE A 134 -6.93 6.73 16.08
C PHE A 134 -6.21 6.52 17.41
N ILE A 135 -6.85 6.85 18.54
CA ILE A 135 -6.24 6.68 19.87
C ILE A 135 -6.04 5.19 20.17
N PHE A 136 -7.02 4.35 19.84
CA PHE A 136 -7.01 2.91 20.09
C PHE A 136 -5.91 2.20 19.31
N TYR A 137 -5.70 2.57 18.05
CA TYR A 137 -4.66 1.99 17.20
C TYR A 137 -3.30 2.68 17.36
N PHE A 138 -3.16 3.78 18.14
CA PHE A 138 -1.89 4.52 18.26
C PHE A 138 -1.36 4.82 19.65
N SER A 139 -0.12 4.38 19.84
CA SER A 139 0.93 5.24 20.40
C SER A 139 2.22 5.26 19.55
N THR A 140 2.73 4.12 19.08
CA THR A 140 4.06 4.05 18.44
C THR A 140 4.11 3.63 16.96
N ASN A 141 3.19 2.83 16.44
CA ASN A 141 3.25 2.37 15.04
C ASN A 141 3.06 3.52 14.03
N PRO A 142 3.36 3.38 12.73
CA PRO A 142 3.00 4.34 11.68
C PRO A 142 1.52 4.28 11.25
N LEU A 143 0.85 5.44 11.08
CA LEU A 143 -0.54 5.56 10.61
C LEU A 143 -0.60 6.34 9.30
N VAL A 144 -1.47 5.90 8.40
CA VAL A 144 -2.12 6.77 7.42
C VAL A 144 -3.63 6.68 7.57
N PHE A 145 -4.30 7.82 7.54
CA PHE A 145 -5.76 7.92 7.45
C PHE A 145 -6.15 8.57 6.15
N LEU A 146 -7.11 7.94 5.47
CA LEU A 146 -7.67 8.33 4.18
C LEU A 146 -9.16 8.54 4.39
N GLY A 147 -9.59 9.78 4.51
CA GLY A 147 -10.95 10.10 4.94
C GLY A 147 -11.70 10.97 3.97
N TYR A 148 -12.92 10.57 3.60
CA TYR A 148 -13.97 11.47 3.16
C TYR A 148 -14.77 11.89 4.40
N ILE A 149 -14.50 13.07 4.95
CA ILE A 149 -15.06 13.55 6.23
C ILE A 149 -16.19 14.58 6.06
N THR A 150 -16.46 15.05 4.86
CA THR A 150 -17.49 16.07 4.57
C THR A 150 -17.37 17.32 5.45
N SER A 151 -16.17 17.89 5.52
CA SER A 151 -15.86 19.04 6.36
C SER A 151 -14.80 19.93 5.72
N GLU A 152 -14.80 21.22 6.05
CA GLU A 152 -13.74 22.19 5.69
C GLU A 152 -12.53 22.11 6.61
N PRO A 153 -11.35 22.55 6.13
CA PRO A 153 -10.19 22.81 6.96
C PRO A 153 -10.56 23.72 8.12
N PHE A 154 -9.97 23.46 9.27
CA PHE A 154 -10.23 24.19 10.51
C PHE A 154 -11.68 24.13 11.01
N SER A 155 -12.54 23.24 10.51
CA SER A 155 -13.85 22.99 11.13
C SER A 155 -13.70 22.28 12.48
N ARG A 156 -14.83 22.06 13.17
CA ARG A 156 -14.86 21.23 14.39
C ARG A 156 -14.30 19.82 14.14
N ASP A 157 -14.80 19.14 13.11
CA ASP A 157 -14.50 17.73 12.89
C ASP A 157 -13.09 17.54 12.31
N TYR A 158 -12.65 18.49 11.47
CA TYR A 158 -11.25 18.61 11.09
C TYR A 158 -10.33 18.73 12.30
N ARG A 159 -10.57 19.69 13.20
CA ARG A 159 -9.74 19.92 14.39
C ARG A 159 -9.70 18.72 15.33
N ARG A 160 -10.79 17.96 15.43
CA ARG A 160 -10.83 16.73 16.23
C ARG A 160 -9.85 15.70 15.70
N LEU A 161 -9.78 15.49 14.39
CA LEU A 161 -8.85 14.55 13.75
C LEU A 161 -7.41 15.07 13.78
N THR A 162 -7.20 16.35 13.45
CA THR A 162 -5.85 16.95 13.42
C THR A 162 -5.27 17.21 14.81
N SER A 163 -6.07 17.06 15.88
CA SER A 163 -5.54 17.04 17.26
C SER A 163 -4.72 15.80 17.59
N VAL A 164 -4.82 14.72 16.80
CA VAL A 164 -4.14 13.44 17.07
C VAL A 164 -3.24 12.97 15.92
N ALA A 165 -3.36 13.57 14.74
CA ALA A 165 -2.58 13.25 13.53
C ALA A 165 -2.29 14.55 12.75
N LYS A 166 -1.27 14.53 11.90
CA LYS A 166 -0.93 15.68 11.04
C LYS A 166 -1.70 15.60 9.73
N ASP A 167 -2.15 16.75 9.23
CA ASP A 167 -2.66 16.88 7.86
C ASP A 167 -1.50 16.93 6.87
N ILE A 168 -1.62 16.25 5.74
CA ILE A 168 -0.62 16.26 4.66
C ILE A 168 -0.36 17.66 4.13
N ASP A 169 -1.38 18.52 4.10
CA ASP A 169 -1.24 19.88 3.59
C ASP A 169 -2.31 20.80 4.20
N PRO A 170 -2.04 21.39 5.38
CA PRO A 170 -2.96 22.30 6.05
C PRO A 170 -3.02 23.69 5.40
N THR A 171 -2.26 23.94 4.33
CA THR A 171 -2.24 25.24 3.64
C THR A 171 -3.37 25.37 2.61
N ASP A 172 -3.93 24.25 2.17
CA ASP A 172 -5.06 24.17 1.24
C ASP A 172 -6.37 24.46 1.98
N LYS A 173 -6.78 25.74 1.98
CA LYS A 173 -8.01 26.21 2.64
C LYS A 173 -9.27 25.87 1.85
N ASP A 174 -9.14 25.58 0.56
CA ASP A 174 -10.25 25.30 -0.35
C ASP A 174 -10.52 23.79 -0.46
N ARG A 175 -9.82 22.97 0.32
CA ARG A 175 -10.09 21.53 0.40
C ARG A 175 -11.48 21.29 0.96
N TRP A 176 -12.20 20.35 0.37
CA TRP A 176 -13.48 19.90 0.89
C TRP A 176 -13.56 18.39 0.81
N CYS A 177 -14.21 17.79 1.80
CA CYS A 177 -14.45 16.34 1.94
C CYS A 177 -13.23 15.45 2.17
N GLN A 178 -12.19 15.47 1.35
CA GLN A 178 -11.15 14.44 1.35
C GLN A 178 -9.87 14.86 2.08
N TYR A 179 -9.34 14.01 2.95
CA TYR A 179 -8.13 14.29 3.74
C TYR A 179 -7.21 13.07 3.83
N ILE A 180 -5.91 13.34 3.73
CA ILE A 180 -4.86 12.39 4.11
C ILE A 180 -4.24 12.91 5.40
N LEU A 181 -4.42 12.15 6.49
CA LEU A 181 -3.78 12.42 7.77
C LEU A 181 -2.75 11.34 8.08
N TYR A 182 -1.70 11.69 8.80
CA TYR A 182 -0.63 10.73 9.11
C TYR A 182 -0.06 10.93 10.51
N LYS A 183 0.54 9.87 11.04
CA LYS A 183 1.22 9.87 12.35
C LYS A 183 2.42 8.93 12.31
N ASN A 184 3.49 9.29 13.02
CA ASN A 184 4.71 8.48 13.13
C ASN A 184 5.34 8.12 11.76
N LEU A 185 5.18 9.03 10.79
CA LEU A 185 5.72 8.99 9.43
C LEU A 185 6.34 10.34 9.11
N ILE A 186 7.29 10.35 8.18
CA ILE A 186 7.84 11.58 7.59
C ILE A 186 7.14 11.78 6.25
N HIS A 187 6.45 12.89 6.07
CA HIS A 187 5.83 13.20 4.77
C HIS A 187 6.89 13.80 3.84
N ILE A 188 6.89 13.38 2.57
CA ILE A 188 7.93 13.78 1.61
C ILE A 188 7.37 14.28 0.28
N GLY A 189 6.17 13.82 -0.11
CA GLY A 189 5.53 14.23 -1.35
C GLY A 189 4.01 14.23 -1.22
N TYR A 190 3.36 15.18 -1.88
CA TYR A 190 1.91 15.28 -1.96
C TYR A 190 1.49 15.83 -3.33
N ALA A 191 0.50 15.18 -3.94
CA ALA A 191 -0.10 15.61 -5.18
C ALA A 191 -1.63 15.53 -5.10
N ARG A 192 -2.29 16.57 -5.62
CA ARG A 192 -3.74 16.59 -5.84
C ARG A 192 -3.96 16.72 -7.33
N ILE A 193 -4.57 15.71 -7.95
CA ILE A 193 -4.76 15.65 -9.40
C ILE A 193 -6.24 15.84 -9.68
N THR A 194 -6.57 16.77 -10.57
CA THR A 194 -7.96 17.04 -10.95
C THR A 194 -8.67 15.77 -11.43
N HIS A 195 -9.93 15.67 -11.05
CA HIS A 195 -10.84 14.61 -11.47
C HIS A 195 -11.24 14.70 -12.94
N GLY A 196 -10.93 15.82 -13.62
CA GLY A 196 -11.37 16.06 -14.99
C GLY A 196 -12.90 16.03 -15.06
N SER A 197 -13.47 15.14 -15.89
CA SER A 197 -14.92 14.89 -15.93
C SER A 197 -15.32 13.51 -15.39
N LEU A 198 -14.42 12.81 -14.69
CA LEU A 198 -14.66 11.42 -14.24
C LEU A 198 -15.38 11.33 -12.91
N THR A 199 -15.01 12.18 -11.95
CA THR A 199 -15.52 12.17 -10.58
C THR A 199 -15.77 13.61 -10.12
N ASP A 200 -16.48 13.81 -9.01
CA ASP A 200 -16.70 15.11 -8.38
C ASP A 200 -15.59 15.51 -7.39
N THR A 201 -14.68 14.57 -7.11
CA THR A 201 -13.58 14.73 -6.16
C THR A 201 -12.24 14.33 -6.75
N GLU A 202 -11.20 15.10 -6.44
CA GLU A 202 -9.86 14.88 -6.96
C GLU A 202 -9.21 13.58 -6.46
N ILE A 203 -8.14 13.18 -7.14
CA ILE A 203 -7.21 12.18 -6.61
C ILE A 203 -6.26 12.90 -5.68
N GLN A 204 -6.09 12.38 -4.47
CA GLN A 204 -5.02 12.81 -3.58
C GLN A 204 -4.03 11.68 -3.35
N MET A 205 -2.74 11.97 -3.48
CA MET A 205 -1.65 11.02 -3.29
C MET A 205 -0.59 11.63 -2.39
N ALA A 206 -0.14 10.87 -1.40
CA ALA A 206 0.91 11.25 -0.48
C ALA A 206 1.97 10.15 -0.39
N THR A 207 3.23 10.56 -0.33
CA THR A 207 4.36 9.67 -0.10
C THR A 207 4.96 10.00 1.25
N PHE A 208 5.25 8.93 1.99
CA PHE A 208 5.80 8.96 3.33
C PHE A 208 7.08 8.13 3.39
N LYS A 209 8.07 8.60 4.15
CA LYS A 209 9.22 7.81 4.58
C LYS A 209 8.91 7.17 5.92
N ILE A 210 9.14 5.86 6.00
CA ILE A 210 8.91 5.07 7.21
C ILE A 210 10.09 5.27 8.16
N ARG A 211 9.82 5.77 9.36
CA ARG A 211 10.86 6.06 10.37
C ARG A 211 11.59 4.78 10.79
N THR A 212 12.90 4.83 10.98
CA THR A 212 13.70 3.75 11.58
C THR A 212 13.96 3.98 13.07
N SER A 213 14.04 5.25 13.50
CA SER A 213 14.24 5.68 14.90
C SER A 213 12.94 6.14 15.58
N GLU A 214 12.92 6.16 16.91
CA GLU A 214 11.82 6.72 17.73
C GLU A 214 11.80 8.24 17.78
N LYS A 215 12.98 8.87 17.84
CA LYS A 215 13.11 10.32 17.70
C LYS A 215 13.35 10.63 16.22
N PHE A 216 12.45 11.41 15.64
CA PHE A 216 12.59 11.94 14.29
C PHE A 216 11.93 13.32 14.22
N ASP A 217 12.53 14.19 13.43
CA ASP A 217 11.87 15.43 13.01
C ASP A 217 11.22 15.20 11.65
N ASP A 218 9.97 15.61 11.58
CA ASP A 218 9.26 15.61 10.32
C ASP A 218 9.77 16.73 9.42
N HIS A 219 9.69 16.51 8.11
CA HIS A 219 10.06 17.53 7.15
C HIS A 219 9.13 18.73 7.30
N SER A 220 9.69 19.93 7.18
CA SER A 220 8.97 21.18 7.46
C SER A 220 9.20 22.25 6.41
N ILE A 221 10.18 22.05 5.53
CA ILE A 221 10.44 22.95 4.40
C ILE A 221 9.57 22.46 3.23
N LEU A 222 8.58 23.26 2.87
CA LEU A 222 7.73 23.02 1.71
C LEU A 222 8.39 23.60 0.46
N VAL A 223 8.51 22.79 -0.60
CA VAL A 223 8.97 23.22 -1.92
C VAL A 223 8.03 22.69 -3.00
N THR A 224 7.86 23.44 -4.09
CA THR A 224 7.08 23.03 -5.27
C THR A 224 7.95 22.86 -6.51
N ASP A 225 9.21 23.28 -6.45
CA ASP A 225 10.19 23.09 -7.52
C ASP A 225 10.78 21.67 -7.40
N PRO A 226 10.55 20.77 -8.37
CA PRO A 226 11.10 19.42 -8.33
C PRO A 226 12.62 19.41 -8.50
N SER A 227 13.25 20.46 -9.04
CA SER A 227 14.69 20.50 -9.29
C SER A 227 15.55 20.55 -8.02
N VAL A 228 14.96 21.00 -6.90
CA VAL A 228 15.62 21.07 -5.59
C VAL A 228 15.45 19.78 -4.77
N VAL A 229 14.73 18.78 -5.29
CA VAL A 229 14.49 17.51 -4.61
C VAL A 229 15.58 16.52 -5.01
N THR A 230 16.36 16.05 -4.03
CA THR A 230 17.48 15.11 -4.28
C THR A 230 17.02 13.67 -4.47
N GLU A 231 15.89 13.27 -3.87
CA GLU A 231 15.34 11.92 -3.99
C GLU A 231 14.42 11.79 -5.21
N GLN A 232 15.00 11.45 -6.37
CA GLN A 232 14.28 11.35 -7.66
C GLN A 232 13.07 10.38 -7.62
N SER A 233 13.12 9.34 -6.77
CA SER A 233 12.04 8.35 -6.62
C SER A 233 10.74 8.93 -6.02
N VAL A 234 10.81 10.13 -5.46
CA VAL A 234 9.67 10.82 -4.83
C VAL A 234 9.00 11.79 -5.82
N LEU A 235 9.63 12.06 -6.96
CA LEU A 235 9.11 13.00 -7.93
C LEU A 235 7.88 12.48 -8.65
N PHE A 236 6.80 13.24 -8.58
CA PHE A 236 5.66 13.09 -9.48
C PHE A 236 6.05 13.45 -10.92
N ASN A 237 5.43 12.76 -11.88
CA ASN A 237 5.62 13.06 -13.28
C ASN A 237 5.12 14.47 -13.63
N SER A 238 5.79 15.15 -14.56
CA SER A 238 5.43 16.52 -14.97
C SER A 238 4.13 16.59 -15.77
N LYS A 239 3.65 15.45 -16.29
CA LYS A 239 2.42 15.34 -17.06
C LYS A 239 1.34 14.79 -16.13
N GLY A 240 0.47 15.67 -15.63
CA GLY A 240 -0.87 15.25 -15.25
C GLY A 240 -1.45 14.42 -16.41
N HIS A 241 -2.08 13.29 -16.09
CA HIS A 241 -2.26 12.13 -16.95
C HIS A 241 -3.19 12.32 -18.18
N ASP A 242 -2.93 13.28 -19.09
CA ASP A 242 -3.75 13.44 -20.31
C ASP A 242 -3.07 14.23 -21.46
N TYR A 243 -3.32 13.79 -22.69
CA TYR A 243 -3.00 14.50 -23.93
C TYR A 243 -3.90 15.72 -24.17
N LEU A 244 -5.12 15.74 -23.59
CA LEU A 244 -6.13 16.79 -23.77
C LEU A 244 -6.06 17.91 -22.71
N ASN A 245 -5.04 17.92 -21.84
CA ASN A 245 -4.90 18.88 -20.71
C ASN A 245 -6.07 18.90 -19.71
N THR A 246 -6.92 17.86 -19.69
CA THR A 246 -8.05 17.82 -18.75
C THR A 246 -7.62 17.36 -17.34
N HIS A 247 -6.50 16.63 -17.25
CA HIS A 247 -5.91 16.17 -15.99
C HIS A 247 -4.62 16.94 -15.67
N ARG A 248 -4.70 17.88 -14.71
CA ARG A 248 -3.59 18.69 -14.19
C ARG A 248 -3.47 18.59 -12.66
N PHE A 249 -2.31 18.94 -12.13
CA PHE A 249 -2.17 19.14 -10.69
C PHE A 249 -3.01 20.36 -10.23
N HIS A 250 -3.60 20.24 -9.04
CA HIS A 250 -4.46 21.24 -8.41
C HIS A 250 -3.77 21.85 -7.18
N MET A 251 -4.16 23.06 -6.77
CA MET A 251 -3.72 23.71 -5.51
C MET A 251 -2.20 23.81 -5.32
N ASN A 252 -1.47 24.19 -6.38
CA ASN A 252 -0.01 24.30 -6.39
C ASN A 252 0.72 23.01 -5.99
N THR A 253 0.16 21.86 -6.35
CA THR A 253 0.85 20.57 -6.28
C THR A 253 1.57 20.27 -7.60
N PRO A 254 2.57 19.36 -7.65
CA PRO A 254 3.12 18.58 -6.54
C PRO A 254 3.83 19.44 -5.50
N LYS A 255 3.70 19.02 -4.24
CA LYS A 255 4.38 19.59 -3.08
C LYS A 255 5.37 18.56 -2.56
N TYR A 256 6.57 19.01 -2.22
CA TYR A 256 7.62 18.20 -1.63
C TYR A 256 8.04 18.80 -0.30
N PHE A 257 8.42 17.93 0.64
CA PHE A 257 8.75 18.33 1.99
C PHE A 257 10.18 17.88 2.30
N LEU A 258 11.03 18.83 2.69
CA LEU A 258 12.46 18.61 2.95
C LEU A 258 12.80 18.78 4.44
N ALA A 259 13.87 18.09 4.88
CA ALA A 259 14.44 18.23 6.21
C ALA A 259 15.07 19.63 6.39
N ARG A 260 15.06 20.16 7.62
CA ARG A 260 15.65 21.48 7.92
C ARG A 260 17.16 21.56 7.66
N GLU A 261 17.86 20.42 7.71
CA GLU A 261 19.30 20.33 7.41
C GLU A 261 19.65 20.63 5.95
N HIS A 262 18.68 20.71 5.04
CA HIS A 262 18.92 21.07 3.63
C HIS A 262 19.32 22.53 3.39
N GLN A 263 19.24 23.42 4.39
CA GLN A 263 19.56 24.86 4.23
C GLN A 263 21.02 25.22 4.50
N THR A 264 21.90 24.28 4.84
CA THR A 264 23.29 24.58 5.24
C THR A 264 24.36 24.37 4.17
N ASN A 265 23.99 24.29 2.89
CA ASN A 265 24.94 24.27 1.77
C ASN A 265 24.67 25.38 0.76
#